data_AF-A0A257RS47-F1
#
_entry.id   AF-A0A257RS47-F1
#
_cell.length_a   1.000
_cell.length_b   1.000
_cell.length_c   1.000
_cell.angle_alpha   90.00
_cell.angle_beta   90.00
_cell.angle_gamma   90.00
#
_symmetry.space_group_name_H-M   'P 1'
#
loop_
_entity.id
_entity.type
_entity.pdbx_description
1 polymer ?
#
loop_
_entity_poly.entity_id
_entity_poly.type
_entity_poly.pdbx_seq_one_letter_code
_entity_poly.pdbx_strand_id
1 'polypeptide(L)' 'TSASGTVFLDFCTSYKTCPFSGVIFADDAKAFGDLSRYAGQTVTLTGKISSYQGKAEIVLSNPSQLVAK' A
#
# COMPACT_ATOMS: atom_id res chain seq x y z
N THR A 1 -7.84 5.44 -1.01
CA THR A 1 -7.53 5.73 -2.43
C THR A 1 -7.50 7.23 -2.64
N SER A 2 -6.49 7.74 -3.35
CA SER A 2 -6.36 9.15 -3.71
C SER A 2 -7.30 9.52 -4.87
N ALA A 3 -7.40 10.82 -5.18
CA ALA A 3 -8.12 11.30 -6.37
C ALA A 3 -7.54 10.75 -7.69
N SER A 4 -6.24 10.39 -7.72
CA SER A 4 -5.58 9.80 -8.88
C SER A 4 -5.75 8.28 -8.99
N GLY A 5 -6.47 7.64 -8.07
CA GLY A 5 -6.64 6.18 -8.04
C GLY A 5 -5.51 5.42 -7.35
N THR A 6 -4.48 6.11 -6.85
CA THR A 6 -3.41 5.49 -6.06
C THR A 6 -3.97 4.98 -4.73
N VAL A 7 -3.62 3.76 -4.36
CA VAL A 7 -4.00 3.17 -3.08
C VAL A 7 -2.81 3.19 -2.13
N PHE A 8 -3.07 3.59 -0.90
CA PHE A 8 -2.10 3.59 0.19
C PHE A 8 -2.52 2.56 1.23
N LEU A 9 -1.56 1.74 1.64
CA LEU A 9 -1.66 0.82 2.77
C LEU A 9 -0.99 1.51 3.95
N ASP A 10 -1.80 2.10 4.83
CA ASP A 10 -1.31 2.85 5.99
C ASP A 10 -1.18 1.93 7.21
N PHE A 11 -0.03 2.00 7.89
CA PHE A 11 0.29 1.22 9.09
C PHE A 11 0.31 2.07 10.36
N CYS A 12 -0.52 3.12 10.38
CA CYS A 12 -0.58 4.12 11.43
C CYS A 12 -1.99 4.70 11.53
N THR A 13 -2.29 5.36 12.65
CA THR A 13 -3.61 5.99 12.88
C THR A 13 -3.85 7.21 11.99
N SER A 14 -2.79 7.91 11.59
CA SER A 14 -2.87 9.12 10.76
C SER A 14 -1.89 9.04 9.60
N TYR A 15 -2.43 8.96 8.38
CA TYR A 15 -1.63 8.88 7.14
C TYR A 15 -0.62 10.04 7.00
N LYS A 16 -0.94 11.23 7.53
CA LYS A 16 -0.06 12.40 7.50
C LYS A 16 1.25 12.18 8.25
N THR A 17 1.24 11.32 9.26
CA THR A 17 2.40 11.05 10.13
C THR A 17 2.90 9.62 9.98
N CYS A 18 2.42 8.85 8.99
CA CYS A 18 2.92 7.50 8.76
C CYS A 18 4.43 7.54 8.44
N PRO A 19 5.27 6.80 9.18
CA PRO A 19 6.70 6.69 8.87
C PRO A 19 6.96 5.72 7.71
N PHE A 20 6.01 4.83 7.44
CA PHE A 20 6.08 3.81 6.40
C PHE A 20 4.68 3.50 5.86
N SER A 21 4.58 3.33 4.54
CA SER A 21 3.34 2.97 3.84
C SER A 21 3.62 1.98 2.71
N GLY A 22 2.61 1.20 2.36
CA GLY A 22 2.57 0.52 1.06
C GLY A 22 1.87 1.40 0.03
N VAL A 23 2.32 1.36 -1.22
CA VAL A 23 1.68 2.09 -2.32
C VAL A 23 1.40 1.15 -3.49
N ILE A 24 0.19 1.24 -4.04
CA ILE A 24 -0.22 0.59 -5.28
C ILE A 24 -0.67 1.70 -6.22
N PHE A 25 0.04 1.86 -7.34
CA PHE A 25 -0.31 2.87 -8.33
C PHE A 25 -1.60 2.50 -9.07
N ALA A 26 -2.28 3.51 -9.62
CA ALA A 26 -3.61 3.36 -10.22
C ALA A 26 -3.65 2.27 -11.30
N ASP A 27 -2.58 2.16 -12.12
CA ASP A 27 -2.46 1.17 -13.18
C ASP A 27 -2.44 -0.27 -12.65
N ASP A 28 -1.86 -0.48 -11.48
CA ASP A 28 -1.74 -1.79 -10.84
C ASP A 28 -2.94 -2.11 -9.93
N ALA A 29 -3.58 -1.09 -9.37
CA ALA A 29 -4.62 -1.22 -8.34
C ALA A 29 -5.77 -2.15 -8.75
N LYS A 30 -6.15 -2.13 -10.04
CA LYS A 30 -7.21 -2.99 -10.58
C LYS A 30 -6.89 -4.49 -10.43
N ALA A 31 -5.61 -4.88 -10.53
CA ALA A 31 -5.19 -6.28 -10.45
C ALA A 31 -5.35 -6.86 -9.03
N PHE A 32 -5.32 -6.01 -8.00
CA PHE A 32 -5.43 -6.43 -6.60
C PHE A 32 -6.87 -6.77 -6.17
N GLY A 33 -7.86 -6.40 -6.98
CA GLY A 33 -9.27 -6.59 -6.68
C GLY A 33 -9.72 -5.74 -5.48
N ASP A 34 -10.58 -6.31 -4.64
CA ASP A 34 -11.04 -5.64 -3.44
C ASP A 34 -9.92 -5.63 -2.37
N LEU A 35 -9.35 -4.45 -2.13
CA LEU A 35 -8.32 -4.21 -1.12
C LEU A 35 -8.89 -3.99 0.28
N SER A 36 -10.20 -3.74 0.43
CA SER A 36 -10.81 -3.49 1.74
C SER A 36 -10.74 -4.71 2.66
N ARG A 37 -10.64 -5.91 2.08
CA ARG A 37 -10.47 -7.19 2.82
C ARG A 37 -9.21 -7.27 3.69
N TYR A 38 -8.22 -6.41 3.45
CA TYR A 38 -6.99 -6.34 4.24
C TYR A 38 -7.08 -5.36 5.41
N ALA A 39 -8.13 -4.54 5.49
CA ALA A 39 -8.29 -3.57 6.57
C ALA A 39 -8.41 -4.30 7.93
N GLY A 40 -7.60 -3.88 8.90
CA GLY A 40 -7.56 -4.49 10.23
C GLY A 40 -6.84 -5.83 10.30
N GLN A 41 -6.30 -6.34 9.20
CA GLN A 41 -5.56 -7.60 9.17
C GLN A 41 -4.06 -7.39 9.37
N THR A 42 -3.40 -8.41 9.92
CA THR A 42 -1.94 -8.51 9.82
C THR A 42 -1.59 -8.98 8.40
N VAL A 43 -0.72 -8.24 7.71
CA VAL A 43 -0.33 -8.55 6.34
C VAL A 43 1.19 -8.62 6.20
N THR A 44 1.65 -9.40 5.22
CA THR A 44 3.02 -9.41 4.72
C THR A 44 3.07 -8.66 3.39
N LEU A 45 4.00 -7.71 3.29
CA LEU A 45 4.28 -6.97 2.05
C LEU A 45 5.65 -7.35 1.49
N THR A 46 5.75 -7.46 0.18
CA THR A 46 7.05 -7.56 -0.53
C THR A 46 7.07 -6.60 -1.71
N GLY A 47 8.23 -6.07 -2.08
CA GLY A 47 8.30 -5.07 -3.14
C GLY A 47 9.50 -4.16 -3.03
N LYS A 48 9.54 -3.16 -3.92
CA LYS A 48 10.63 -2.19 -3.97
C LYS A 48 10.43 -1.13 -2.89
N ILE A 49 11.43 -0.94 -2.04
CA ILE A 49 11.47 0.20 -1.12
C ILE A 49 11.92 1.45 -1.90
N SER A 50 11.19 2.55 -1.72
CA SER A 50 11.50 3.86 -2.30
C SER A 50 11.23 4.98 -1.30
N SER A 51 11.68 6.20 -1.61
CA SER A 51 11.40 7.38 -0.80
C SER A 51 10.44 8.32 -1.54
N TYR A 52 9.38 8.74 -0.86
CA TYR A 52 8.43 9.74 -1.35
C TYR A 52 8.26 10.84 -0.30
N GLN A 53 8.57 12.08 -0.67
CA GLN A 53 8.56 13.25 0.24
C GLN A 53 9.33 13.01 1.56
N GLY A 54 10.44 12.26 1.50
CA GLY A 54 11.28 11.96 2.65
C GLY A 54 10.76 10.82 3.55
N LYS A 55 9.71 10.11 3.13
CA LYS A 55 9.16 8.94 3.82
C LYS A 55 9.42 7.67 3.04
N ALA A 56 9.70 6.58 3.76
CA ALA A 56 9.89 5.28 3.14
C ALA A 56 8.54 4.69 2.72
N GLU A 57 8.47 4.17 1.50
CA GLU A 57 7.30 3.48 0.97
C GLU A 57 7.72 2.17 0.30
N ILE A 58 6.85 1.16 0.33
CA ILE A 58 7.00 -0.07 -0.46
C ILE A 58 6.02 -0.07 -1.63
N VAL A 59 6.55 -0.19 -2.85
CA VAL A 59 5.75 -0.24 -4.09
C VAL A 59 5.33 -1.68 -4.37
N LEU A 60 4.03 -1.87 -4.51
CA LEU A 60 3.39 -3.13 -4.88
C LEU A 60 2.78 -2.99 -6.28
N SER A 61 3.22 -3.85 -7.20
CA SER A 61 2.73 -3.90 -8.59
C SER A 61 2.10 -5.26 -8.94
N ASN A 62 2.17 -6.26 -8.06
CA ASN A 62 1.58 -7.57 -8.26
C ASN A 62 0.79 -8.05 -7.03
N PRO A 63 -0.42 -8.64 -7.18
CA PRO A 63 -1.23 -9.12 -6.06
C PRO A 63 -0.53 -10.10 -5.11
N SER A 64 0.41 -10.92 -5.60
CA SER A 64 1.20 -11.85 -4.78
C SER A 64 2.06 -11.16 -3.71
N GLN A 65 2.28 -9.86 -3.85
CA GLN A 65 3.08 -9.06 -2.92
C GLN A 65 2.34 -8.65 -1.66
N LEU A 66 1.02 -8.87 -1.59
CA LEU A 66 0.17 -8.53 -0.45
C LEU A 66 -0.56 -9.78 0.05
N VAL A 67 -0.09 -10.32 1.17
CA VAL A 67 -0.60 -11.57 1.75
C VAL A 67 -1.14 -11.30 3.15
N ALA A 68 -2.39 -11.67 3.43
CA ALA A 68 -2.93 -11.67 4.78
C ALA A 68 -2.36 -12.86 5.56
N LYS A 69 -2.03 -12.65 6.84
CA LYS A 69 -1.55 -13.70 7.74
C LYS A 69 -2.71 -14.52 8.31
#